data_AF-A0A955HEL6-F1
#
_entry.id   AF-A0A955HEL6-F1
#
_cell.length_a   1.000
_cell.length_b   1.000
_cell.length_c   1.000
_cell.angle_alpha   90.00
_cell.angle_beta   90.00
_cell.angle_gamma   90.00
#
_symmetry.space_group_name_H-M   'P 1'
#
loop_
_entity.id
_entity.type
_entity.pdbx_description
1 polymer ?
#
loop_
_entity_poly.entity_id
_entity_poly.type
_entity_poly.pdbx_seq_one_letter_code
_entity_poly.pdbx_strand_id
1 'polypeptide(L)'
;PKFPFLNKVLAGVYTPGSIVKPFVAYGALAEDIISPNKIIVSTGEIVIPNPYNPSNPSIFRDWRAHGKMNMKEAIAFSSNVYFYIIGG
;
A
#
# COMPACT_ATOMS: atom_id res chain seq x y z
N PRO A 1 29.07 -11.85 -11.05
CA PRO A 1 28.46 -10.86 -10.12
C PRO A 1 28.17 -9.53 -10.84
N LYS A 2 26.89 -9.16 -11.01
CA LYS A 2 26.53 -7.91 -11.69
C LYS A 2 26.87 -6.71 -10.77
N PHE A 3 27.75 -5.82 -11.24
CA PHE A 3 28.18 -4.55 -10.60
C PHE A 3 28.90 -4.65 -9.25
N PRO A 4 30.13 -5.19 -9.20
CA PRO A 4 30.93 -5.27 -7.96
C PRO A 4 31.43 -3.92 -7.44
N PHE A 5 31.59 -2.90 -8.31
CA PHE A 5 32.09 -1.57 -7.93
C PHE A 5 30.98 -0.54 -7.66
N LEU A 6 29.70 -0.93 -7.78
CA LEU A 6 28.58 -0.05 -7.47
C LEU A 6 28.35 -0.02 -5.96
N ASN A 7 28.45 1.16 -5.35
CA ASN A 7 28.00 1.35 -3.98
C ASN A 7 26.47 1.35 -3.92
N LYS A 8 25.89 0.21 -3.57
CA LYS A 8 24.44 0.00 -3.52
C LYS A 8 23.72 0.82 -2.45
N VAL A 9 24.44 1.29 -1.42
CA VAL A 9 23.84 2.11 -0.36
C VAL A 9 23.57 3.53 -0.88
N LEU A 10 24.49 4.09 -1.66
CA LEU A 10 24.39 5.46 -2.15
C LEU A 10 23.73 5.55 -3.54
N ALA A 11 23.98 4.57 -4.40
CA ALA A 11 23.60 4.60 -5.81
C ALA A 11 22.70 3.43 -6.23
N GLY A 12 22.29 2.57 -5.28
CA GLY A 12 21.35 1.50 -5.56
C GLY A 12 19.92 2.03 -5.58
N VAL A 13 19.30 2.01 -6.76
CA VAL A 13 17.89 2.39 -6.92
C VAL A 13 17.04 1.12 -6.86
N TYR A 14 16.16 1.06 -5.86
CA TYR A 14 15.27 -0.06 -5.61
C TYR A 14 13.85 0.47 -5.35
N THR A 15 12.85 -0.33 -5.69
CA THR A 15 11.51 -0.08 -5.18
C THR A 15 11.52 -0.34 -3.68
N PRO A 16 11.21 0.65 -2.83
CA PRO A 16 11.30 0.50 -1.39
C PRO A 16 10.26 -0.51 -0.84
N GLY A 17 9.21 -0.79 -1.62
CA GLY A 17 8.16 -1.70 -1.23
C GLY A 17 7.42 -1.21 0.01
N SER A 18 7.08 -2.13 0.91
CA SER A 18 6.22 -1.81 2.07
C SER A 18 6.89 -0.94 3.14
N ILE A 19 8.20 -0.69 3.09
CA ILE A 19 8.88 0.14 4.10
C ILE A 19 8.40 1.60 4.09
N VAL A 20 7.74 2.04 3.01
CA VAL A 20 7.20 3.41 2.90
C VAL A 20 5.87 3.60 3.62
N LYS A 21 5.15 2.51 3.95
CA LYS A 21 3.79 2.54 4.50
C LYS A 21 3.66 3.40 5.77
N PRO A 22 4.59 3.37 6.74
CA PRO A 22 4.52 4.27 7.90
C PRO A 22 4.54 5.76 7.52
N PHE A 23 5.28 6.14 6.48
CA PHE A 23 5.31 7.53 6.00
C PHE A 23 4.01 7.90 5.29
N VAL A 24 3.43 6.98 4.51
CA VAL A 24 2.12 7.17 3.89
C VAL A 24 1.02 7.32 4.97
N ALA A 25 1.06 6.47 6.00
CA ALA A 25 0.15 6.56 7.14
C ALA A 25 0.29 7.91 7.86
N TYR A 26 1.53 8.35 8.11
CA TYR A 26 1.79 9.67 8.70
C TYR A 26 1.20 10.80 7.86
N GLY A 27 1.43 10.79 6.54
CA GLY A 27 0.84 11.80 5.64
C GLY A 27 -0.68 11.79 5.66
N ALA A 28 -1.31 10.61 5.61
CA ALA A 28 -2.77 10.49 5.67
C ALA A 28 -3.36 11.01 6.98
N LEU A 29 -2.65 10.86 8.11
CA LEU A 29 -3.05 11.43 9.40
C LEU A 29 -2.81 12.93 9.47
N ALA A 30 -1.68 13.42 8.94
CA ALA A 30 -1.33 14.84 8.96
C ALA A 30 -2.28 15.69 8.11
N GLU A 31 -2.80 15.11 7.02
CA GLU A 31 -3.77 15.74 6.11
C GLU A 31 -5.23 15.43 6.50
N ASP A 32 -5.47 14.85 7.68
CA ASP A 32 -6.80 14.48 8.19
C ASP A 32 -7.66 13.63 7.22
N ILE A 33 -7.02 12.86 6.33
CA ILE A 33 -7.69 11.99 5.34
C ILE A 33 -8.45 10.85 6.03
N ILE A 34 -7.92 10.35 7.16
CA ILE A 34 -8.50 9.22 7.88
C ILE A 34 -8.20 9.29 9.38
N SER A 35 -9.15 8.85 10.21
CA SER A 35 -8.88 8.61 11.63
C SER A 35 -8.05 7.32 11.80
N PRO A 36 -7.05 7.26 12.71
CA PRO A 36 -6.28 6.05 12.95
C PRO A 36 -7.13 4.88 13.46
N ASN A 37 -8.30 5.18 14.06
CA ASN A 37 -9.26 4.20 14.56
C ASN A 37 -10.27 3.74 13.50
N LYS A 38 -10.26 4.33 12.29
CA LYS A 38 -11.14 3.94 11.20
C LYS A 38 -10.83 2.49 10.79
N ILE A 39 -11.87 1.66 10.83
CA ILE A 39 -11.78 0.28 10.39
C ILE A 39 -12.01 0.21 8.88
N ILE A 40 -11.09 -0.44 8.17
CA ILE A 40 -11.19 -0.79 6.75
C ILE A 40 -11.22 -2.31 6.64
N VAL A 41 -12.00 -2.84 5.70
CA VAL A 41 -12.07 -4.28 5.42
C VAL A 41 -11.19 -4.61 4.23
N SER A 42 -10.12 -5.38 4.46
CA SER A 42 -9.31 -5.95 3.38
C SER A 42 -9.86 -7.32 2.97
N THR A 43 -10.46 -7.37 1.79
CA THR A 43 -10.94 -8.60 1.12
C THR A 43 -9.82 -9.35 0.40
N GLY A 44 -8.59 -8.82 0.40
CA GLY A 44 -7.43 -9.38 -0.31
C GLY A 44 -7.20 -8.79 -1.70
N GLU A 45 -8.11 -7.96 -2.21
CA GLU A 45 -7.93 -7.18 -3.44
C GLU A 45 -8.90 -6.00 -3.47
N ILE A 46 -8.55 -4.98 -4.26
CA ILE A 46 -9.45 -3.90 -4.66
C ILE A 46 -9.61 -3.92 -6.18
N VAL A 47 -10.85 -3.77 -6.63
CA VAL A 47 -11.21 -3.75 -8.05
C VAL A 47 -11.65 -2.33 -8.40
N ILE A 48 -10.91 -1.70 -9.30
CA ILE A 48 -11.18 -0.35 -9.79
C ILE A 48 -11.79 -0.47 -11.19
N PRO A 49 -13.05 -0.03 -11.39
CA PRO A 49 -13.67 -0.02 -12.70
C PRO A 49 -12.86 0.83 -13.68
N ASN A 50 -12.65 0.31 -14.88
CA ASN A 50 -11.96 1.05 -15.94
C ASN A 50 -12.99 1.91 -16.70
N PRO A 51 -12.86 3.25 -16.69
CA PRO A 51 -13.84 4.14 -17.32
C PRO A 51 -13.84 4.03 -18.86
N TYR A 52 -12.77 3.52 -19.47
CA TYR A 52 -12.65 3.38 -20.93
C TYR A 52 -12.97 1.98 -21.45
N ASN A 53 -12.87 0.95 -20.59
CA ASN A 53 -13.18 -0.44 -20.94
C ASN A 53 -13.80 -1.17 -19.74
N PRO A 54 -15.15 -1.11 -19.58
CA PRO A 54 -15.84 -1.73 -18.45
C PRO A 54 -15.62 -3.25 -18.32
N SER A 55 -15.29 -3.94 -19.42
CA SER A 55 -15.01 -5.37 -19.44
C SER A 55 -13.63 -5.75 -18.88
N ASN A 56 -12.76 -4.76 -18.62
CA ASN A 56 -11.40 -4.99 -18.12
C ASN A 56 -11.06 -4.05 -16.95
N PRO A 57 -11.53 -4.37 -15.73
CA PRO A 57 -11.22 -3.58 -14.53
C PRO A 57 -9.78 -3.79 -14.07
N SER A 58 -9.23 -2.79 -13.37
CA SER A 58 -7.92 -2.89 -12.74
C SER A 58 -8.04 -3.57 -11.37
N ILE A 59 -7.31 -4.67 -11.16
CA ILE A 59 -7.34 -5.44 -9.91
C ILE A 59 -6.00 -5.26 -9.20
N PHE A 60 -6.04 -4.67 -8.01
CA PHE A 60 -4.86 -4.52 -7.14
C PHE A 60 -4.95 -5.48 -5.98
N ARG A 61 -3.99 -6.39 -5.87
CA ARG A 61 -4.02 -7.50 -4.92
C ARG A 61 -3.26 -7.16 -3.64
N ASP A 62 -3.80 -7.61 -2.52
CA ASP A 62 -3.06 -7.77 -1.29
C ASP A 62 -2.28 -9.10 -1.30
N TRP A 63 -1.30 -9.21 -0.40
CA TRP A 63 -0.59 -10.48 -0.21
C TRP A 63 -1.43 -11.51 0.54
N ARG A 64 -2.47 -11.07 1.27
CA ARG A 64 -3.46 -11.90 1.97
C ARG A 64 -4.75 -11.12 2.23
N ALA A 65 -5.88 -11.81 2.34
CA ALA A 65 -7.10 -11.26 2.91
C ALA A 65 -6.97 -11.14 4.44
N HIS A 66 -6.96 -9.91 4.94
CA HIS A 66 -6.72 -9.61 6.36
C HIS A 66 -8.01 -9.31 7.15
N GLY A 67 -9.12 -9.04 6.46
CA GLY A 67 -10.38 -8.70 7.11
C GLY A 67 -10.41 -7.28 7.65
N LYS A 68 -11.17 -7.07 8.74
CA LYS A 68 -11.34 -5.76 9.38
C LYS A 68 -10.06 -5.38 10.13
N MET A 69 -9.53 -4.19 9.84
CA MET A 69 -8.34 -3.67 10.54
C MET A 69 -8.37 -2.14 10.70
N ASN A 70 -7.69 -1.66 11.73
CA ASN A 70 -7.33 -0.25 11.92
C ASN A 70 -5.93 0.06 11.34
N MET A 71 -5.49 1.32 11.42
CA MET A 71 -4.20 1.74 10.84
C MET A 71 -3.00 1.04 11.48
N LYS A 72 -3.02 0.83 12.80
CA LYS A 72 -1.94 0.15 13.53
C LYS A 72 -1.78 -1.30 13.04
N GLU A 73 -2.90 -2.00 12.89
CA GLU A 73 -2.95 -3.36 12.35
C GLU A 73 -2.54 -3.40 10.87
N ALA A 74 -2.94 -2.40 10.08
CA ALA A 74 -2.55 -2.28 8.68
C ALA A 74 -1.03 -2.13 8.49
N ILE A 75 -0.37 -1.37 9.36
CA ILE A 75 1.10 -1.26 9.38
C ILE A 75 1.70 -2.59 9.82
N ALA A 76 1.19 -3.21 10.89
CA ALA A 76 1.72 -4.47 11.44
C ALA A 76 1.62 -5.64 10.44
N PHE A 77 0.50 -5.75 9.73
CA PHE A 77 0.27 -6.79 8.71
C PHE A 77 0.69 -6.34 7.31
N SER A 78 1.18 -5.12 7.15
CA SER A 78 1.56 -4.57 5.86
C SER A 78 0.46 -4.77 4.80
N SER A 79 -0.80 -4.47 5.13
CA SER A 79 -1.93 -4.70 4.19
C SER A 79 -1.86 -3.74 3.01
N ASN A 80 -1.74 -4.24 1.78
CA ASN A 80 -1.73 -3.38 0.61
C ASN A 80 -3.08 -2.69 0.40
N VAL A 81 -4.20 -3.39 0.60
CA VAL A 81 -5.54 -2.85 0.35
C VAL A 81 -5.84 -1.64 1.25
N TYR A 82 -5.44 -1.70 2.52
CA TYR A 82 -5.56 -0.54 3.40
C TYR A 82 -4.82 0.69 2.84
N PHE A 83 -3.59 0.49 2.38
CA PHE A 83 -2.76 1.57 1.83
C PHE A 83 -3.20 2.03 0.43
N TYR A 84 -3.84 1.17 -0.37
CA TYR A 84 -4.48 1.60 -1.62
C TYR A 84 -5.68 2.50 -1.36
N ILE A 85 -6.52 2.16 -0.38
CA ILE A 85 -7.72 2.94 -0.06
C ILE A 85 -7.37 4.34 0.46
N ILE A 86 -6.34 4.47 1.30
CA ILE A 86 -5.93 5.78 1.82
C ILE A 86 -5.06 6.56 0.83
N GLY A 87 -4.40 5.87 -0.10
CA GLY A 87 -3.46 6.48 -1.06
C GLY A 87 -4.15 7.12 -2.26
N GLY A 88 -5.30 6.59 -2.68
CA GLY A 88 -5.99 7.01 -3.91
C GLY A 88 -5.50 6.28 -5.15
#